data_AF-A0AAN6QF89-F1
#
_entry.id   AF-A0AAN6QF89-F1
#
_cell.length_a   1.000
_cell.length_b   1.000
_cell.length_c   1.000
_cell.angle_alpha   90.00
_cell.angle_beta   90.00
_cell.angle_gamma   90.00
#
_symmetry.space_group_name_H-M   'P 1'
#
loop_
_entity.id
_entity.type
_entity.pdbx_description
1 polymer ?
#
loop_
_entity_poly.entity_id
_entity_poly.type
_entity_poly.pdbx_seq_one_letter_code
_entity_poly.pdbx_strand_id
1 'polypeptide(L)'
;MLSYQCPQVFVFDSVHLVILQFRAADKDQIQDQDCHVDICIIPRDQLSQEQCTIKYALYRLAWRGWMRLSATLAAQEGSKRKIVTIAIDGIPRVYEWWSGKPLWEVAHRRYQYGHPNGWKRQFFRLETGGYWIWVDDNGNYPDGGLVYDTGNCLQ
;
A
#
# COMPACT_ATOMS: atom_id res chain seq x y z
N MET A 1 -19.14 -1.13 -3.73
CA MET A 1 -18.77 0.21 -3.23
C MET A 1 -17.80 0.03 -2.06
N LEU A 2 -16.49 0.07 -2.30
CA LEU A 2 -15.47 -0.28 -1.29
C LEU A 2 -15.14 0.94 -0.42
N SER A 3 -15.78 1.06 0.74
CA SER A 3 -15.27 1.94 1.81
C SER A 3 -14.09 1.25 2.49
N TYR A 4 -12.96 1.93 2.63
CA TYR A 4 -11.75 1.42 3.28
C TYR A 4 -12.02 1.14 4.78
N GLN A 5 -12.00 -0.14 5.19
CA GLN A 5 -12.35 -0.56 6.55
C GLN A 5 -11.38 -1.59 7.17
N CYS A 6 -10.21 -1.84 6.57
CA CYS A 6 -9.23 -2.78 7.13
C CYS A 6 -8.72 -2.31 8.51
N PRO A 7 -9.05 -3.01 9.61
CA PRO A 7 -8.71 -2.61 10.96
C PRO A 7 -7.26 -2.98 11.23
N GLN A 8 -6.44 -1.97 11.49
CA GLN A 8 -5.20 -2.17 12.21
C GLN A 8 -5.50 -1.85 13.68
N VAL A 9 -5.25 -2.81 14.56
CA VAL A 9 -5.41 -2.62 16.00
C VAL A 9 -4.04 -2.37 16.60
N PHE A 10 -3.93 -1.29 17.37
CA PHE A 10 -2.73 -0.93 18.11
C PHE A 10 -3.06 -0.97 19.60
N VAL A 11 -2.30 -1.75 20.37
CA VAL A 11 -2.40 -1.78 21.82
C VAL A 11 -1.03 -1.49 22.40
N PHE A 12 -0.97 -0.53 23.33
CA PHE A 12 0.26 -0.16 24.02
C PHE A 12 0.01 -0.13 25.52
N ASP A 13 0.72 -0.97 26.27
CA ASP A 13 0.58 -1.10 27.73
C ASP A 13 1.78 -0.50 28.50
N SER A 14 2.56 0.37 27.85
CA SER A 14 3.85 0.93 28.28
C SER A 14 5.07 0.00 28.21
N VAL A 15 4.86 -1.32 28.17
CA VAL A 15 5.90 -2.36 28.13
C VAL A 15 5.95 -3.04 26.75
N HIS A 16 4.83 -3.16 26.06
CA HIS A 16 4.66 -3.83 24.79
C HIS A 16 3.83 -2.94 23.86
N LEU A 17 4.26 -2.84 22.61
CA LEU A 17 3.40 -2.39 21.51
C LEU A 17 2.97 -3.63 20.71
N VAL A 18 1.67 -3.90 20.68
CA VAL A 18 1.07 -4.94 19.85
C VAL A 18 0.40 -4.29 18.64
N ILE A 19 0.76 -4.78 17.47
CA ILE A 19 0.15 -4.39 16.19
C ILE A 19 -0.47 -5.65 15.61
N LEU A 20 -1.78 -5.59 15.35
CA LEU A 20 -2.51 -6.64 14.63
C LEU A 20 -2.86 -6.12 13.23
N GLN A 21 -2.50 -6.89 12.21
CA GLN A 21 -2.82 -6.61 10.82
C GLN A 21 -3.54 -7.81 10.20
N PHE A 22 -4.84 -7.66 9.99
CA PHE A 22 -5.68 -8.68 9.35
C PHE A 22 -5.38 -8.73 7.85
N ARG A 23 -5.07 -9.91 7.32
CA ARG A 23 -4.86 -10.18 5.89
C ARG A 23 -6.15 -10.55 5.17
N ALA A 24 -7.24 -9.87 5.48
CA ALA A 24 -8.50 -10.00 4.75
C ALA A 24 -8.40 -9.30 3.38
N ALA A 25 -9.12 -9.77 2.36
CA ALA A 25 -9.23 -9.08 1.07
C ALA A 25 -10.35 -8.02 1.07
N ASP A 26 -11.32 -8.15 1.98
CA ASP A 26 -12.44 -7.23 2.18
C ASP A 26 -12.81 -7.14 3.66
N LYS A 27 -13.93 -6.48 3.97
CA LYS A 27 -14.38 -6.27 5.36
C LYS A 27 -15.01 -7.52 5.96
N ASP A 28 -15.75 -8.28 5.18
CA ASP A 28 -16.53 -9.41 5.68
C ASP A 28 -15.61 -10.57 6.05
N GLN A 29 -14.52 -10.73 5.29
CA GLN A 29 -13.46 -11.70 5.57
C GLN A 29 -12.71 -11.47 6.88
N ILE A 30 -12.81 -10.32 7.53
CA ILE A 30 -12.19 -10.11 8.86
C ILE A 30 -12.83 -11.01 9.92
N GLN A 31 -14.12 -11.34 9.75
CA GLN A 31 -14.87 -12.18 10.68
C GLN A 31 -14.67 -13.68 10.40
N ASP A 32 -13.99 -14.02 9.30
CA ASP A 32 -13.65 -15.39 8.96
C ASP A 32 -12.69 -15.97 10.00
N GLN A 33 -12.97 -17.18 10.46
CA GLN A 33 -12.10 -17.90 11.40
C GLN A 33 -10.73 -18.20 10.79
N ASP A 34 -10.64 -18.28 9.46
CA ASP A 34 -9.41 -18.54 8.71
C ASP A 34 -8.68 -17.25 8.28
N CYS A 35 -9.14 -16.07 8.72
CA CYS A 35 -8.45 -14.82 8.41
C CYS A 35 -7.08 -14.75 9.09
N HIS A 36 -6.02 -14.88 8.31
CA HIS A 36 -4.65 -14.72 8.80
C HIS A 36 -4.43 -13.32 9.39
N VAL A 37 -3.83 -13.26 10.59
CA VAL A 37 -3.46 -12.02 11.28
C VAL A 37 -1.95 -11.99 11.45
N ASP A 38 -1.30 -10.96 10.89
CA ASP A 38 0.07 -10.65 11.24
C ASP A 38 0.09 -9.98 12.60
N ILE A 39 0.80 -10.60 13.56
CA ILE A 39 0.99 -10.08 14.91
C ILE A 39 2.43 -9.58 15.01
N CYS A 40 2.62 -8.30 15.30
CA CYS A 40 3.92 -7.75 15.64
C CYS A 40 3.87 -7.27 17.09
N ILE A 41 4.63 -7.96 17.95
CA ILE A 41 4.84 -7.57 19.34
C ILE A 41 6.23 -6.94 19.41
N ILE A 42 6.28 -5.70 19.88
CA ILE A 42 7.54 -5.00 20.13
C ILE A 42 7.67 -4.89 21.65
N PRO A 43 8.42 -5.80 22.29
CA PRO A 43 8.73 -5.70 23.71
C PRO A 43 9.67 -4.51 23.96
N ARG A 44 9.51 -3.86 25.11
CA ARG A 44 10.40 -2.78 25.60
C ARG A 44 11.36 -3.24 26.69
N ASP A 45 11.23 -4.48 27.15
CA ASP A 45 12.21 -5.05 28.08
C ASP A 45 13.54 -5.24 27.35
N GLN A 46 14.61 -4.86 28.04
CA GLN A 46 15.96 -4.72 27.48
C GLN A 46 16.49 -6.07 26.98
N LEU A 47 17.38 -6.02 25.97
CA LEU A 47 18.35 -7.06 25.59
C LEU A 47 17.92 -8.11 24.55
N SER A 48 17.57 -7.69 23.33
CA SER A 48 18.01 -8.49 22.17
C SER A 48 18.59 -7.61 21.08
N GLN A 49 19.74 -8.02 20.53
CA GLN A 49 20.42 -7.31 19.44
C GLN A 49 19.60 -7.31 18.13
N GLU A 50 18.52 -8.10 18.07
CA GLU A 50 17.64 -8.24 16.91
C GLU A 50 16.35 -7.42 17.01
N GLN A 51 16.12 -6.70 18.12
CA GLN A 51 14.94 -5.87 18.27
C GLN A 51 15.02 -4.58 17.44
N CYS A 52 13.94 -4.29 16.71
CA CYS A 52 13.81 -3.02 16.00
C CYS A 52 13.49 -1.89 16.98
N THR A 53 14.09 -0.71 16.77
CA THR A 53 13.79 0.46 17.62
C THR A 53 12.31 0.87 17.49
N ILE A 54 11.73 1.44 18.55
CA ILE A 54 10.36 1.99 18.49
C ILE A 54 10.21 3.02 17.36
N LYS A 55 11.26 3.81 17.10
CA LYS A 55 11.33 4.74 15.96
C LYS A 55 11.17 4.01 14.64
N TYR A 56 11.91 2.91 14.43
CA TYR A 56 11.82 2.12 13.21
C TYR A 56 10.46 1.43 13.06
N ALA A 57 9.91 0.89 14.14
CA ALA A 57 8.58 0.30 14.14
C ALA A 57 7.49 1.32 13.75
N LEU A 58 7.48 2.49 14.42
CA LEU A 58 6.55 3.58 14.11
C LEU A 58 6.75 4.09 12.68
N TYR A 59 7.98 4.19 12.21
CA TYR A 59 8.28 4.51 10.80
C TYR A 59 7.66 3.49 9.84
N ARG A 60 7.86 2.19 10.09
CA ARG A 60 7.31 1.11 9.24
C ARG A 60 5.79 1.11 9.24
N LEU A 61 5.17 1.41 10.37
CA LEU A 61 3.72 1.57 10.50
C LEU A 61 3.21 2.77 9.72
N ALA A 62 3.79 3.95 9.95
CA ALA A 62 3.45 5.18 9.25
C ALA A 62 3.65 5.01 7.74
N TRP A 63 4.74 4.37 7.31
CA TRP A 63 5.02 4.04 5.92
C TRP A 63 3.96 3.11 5.32
N ARG A 64 3.57 2.03 6.02
CA ARG A 64 2.50 1.13 5.55
C ARG A 64 1.16 1.86 5.47
N GLY A 65 0.82 2.69 6.45
CA GLY A 65 -0.37 3.54 6.43
C GLY A 65 -0.35 4.52 5.25
N TRP A 66 0.80 5.15 5.01
CA TRP A 66 1.02 6.07 3.89
C TRP A 66 0.89 5.39 2.53
N MET A 67 1.48 4.19 2.36
CA MET A 67 1.36 3.41 1.12
C MET A 67 -0.10 3.05 0.83
N ARG A 68 -0.85 2.65 1.87
CA ARG A 68 -2.30 2.38 1.78
C ARG A 68 -3.09 3.63 1.40
N LEU A 69 -2.77 4.79 1.99
CA LEU A 69 -3.42 6.05 1.65
C LEU A 69 -3.13 6.45 0.21
N SER A 70 -1.86 6.42 -0.19
CA SER A 70 -1.40 6.81 -1.53
C SER A 70 -2.11 6.03 -2.64
N ALA A 71 -2.32 4.72 -2.45
CA ALA A 71 -3.09 3.87 -3.36
C ALA A 71 -4.54 4.34 -3.62
N THR A 72 -5.13 5.13 -2.71
CA THR A 72 -6.56 5.48 -2.69
C THR A 72 -6.86 6.97 -2.93
N LEU A 73 -5.85 7.83 -3.02
CA LEU A 73 -6.03 9.29 -3.08
C LEU A 73 -6.52 9.82 -4.44
N ALA A 74 -6.73 8.94 -5.40
CA ALA A 74 -6.56 9.32 -6.79
C ALA A 74 -7.83 9.90 -7.47
N ALA A 75 -8.99 9.87 -6.82
CA ALA A 75 -10.14 10.68 -7.24
C ALA A 75 -11.12 10.91 -6.08
N GLN A 76 -11.53 12.17 -5.88
CA GLN A 76 -12.72 12.51 -5.10
C GLN A 76 -13.94 12.48 -6.03
N GLU A 77 -14.78 11.46 -5.88
CA GLU A 77 -16.17 11.50 -6.35
C GLU A 77 -17.04 11.81 -5.12
N GLY A 78 -17.12 13.10 -4.77
CA GLY A 78 -17.64 13.55 -3.47
C GLY A 78 -16.71 13.17 -2.31
N SER A 79 -17.27 12.71 -1.19
CA SER A 79 -16.51 12.36 0.04
C SER A 79 -15.84 10.97 0.01
N LYS A 80 -15.89 10.24 -1.12
CA LYS A 80 -15.40 8.85 -1.20
C LYS A 80 -14.07 8.79 -1.94
N ARG A 81 -13.06 8.23 -1.28
CA ARG A 81 -11.74 7.95 -1.86
C ARG A 81 -11.84 6.80 -2.85
N LYS A 82 -11.42 7.02 -4.10
CA LYS A 82 -11.41 5.99 -5.15
C LYS A 82 -9.99 5.75 -5.67
N ILE A 83 -9.70 4.48 -5.87
CA ILE A 83 -8.47 4.01 -6.51
C ILE A 83 -8.52 4.41 -8.00
N VAL A 84 -7.49 5.10 -8.51
CA VAL A 84 -7.39 5.34 -9.96
C VAL A 84 -7.13 4.02 -10.65
N THR A 85 -7.98 3.72 -11.62
CA THR A 85 -7.89 2.49 -12.42
C THR A 85 -6.85 2.72 -13.49
N ILE A 86 -5.83 1.86 -13.51
CA ILE A 86 -4.71 1.91 -14.44
C ILE A 86 -4.58 0.54 -15.06
N ALA A 87 -4.39 0.52 -16.37
CA ALA A 87 -3.86 -0.63 -17.09
C ALA A 87 -2.69 -0.15 -17.93
N ILE A 88 -1.58 -0.88 -17.88
CA ILE A 88 -0.42 -0.66 -18.74
C ILE A 88 -0.26 -1.92 -19.58
N ASP A 89 -0.07 -1.77 -20.89
CA ASP A 89 -0.03 -2.89 -21.84
C ASP A 89 -1.27 -3.81 -21.76
N GLY A 90 -2.44 -3.25 -21.40
CA GLY A 90 -3.67 -4.00 -21.18
C GLY A 90 -3.72 -4.81 -19.88
N ILE A 91 -2.69 -4.73 -19.03
CA ILE A 91 -2.61 -5.45 -17.76
C ILE A 91 -3.07 -4.52 -16.62
N PRO A 92 -4.15 -4.84 -15.91
CA PRO A 92 -4.67 -3.94 -14.89
C PRO A 92 -3.85 -3.99 -13.60
N ARG A 93 -3.69 -2.81 -12.98
CA ARG A 93 -3.08 -2.64 -11.66
C ARG A 93 -4.14 -2.69 -10.57
N VAL A 94 -3.98 -3.60 -9.63
CA VAL A 94 -4.76 -3.71 -8.40
C VAL A 94 -3.89 -3.38 -7.18
N TYR A 95 -4.49 -3.36 -5.99
CA TYR A 95 -3.75 -3.17 -4.74
C TYR A 95 -4.00 -4.33 -3.79
N GLU A 96 -2.95 -4.75 -3.12
CA GLU A 96 -3.06 -5.64 -1.99
C GLU A 96 -3.74 -4.91 -0.83
N TRP A 97 -4.92 -5.40 -0.41
CA TRP A 97 -5.79 -4.71 0.55
C TRP A 97 -5.10 -4.36 1.87
N TRP A 98 -4.30 -5.30 2.40
CA TRP A 98 -3.65 -5.13 3.70
C TRP A 98 -2.41 -4.23 3.64
N SER A 99 -1.66 -4.20 2.53
CA SER A 99 -0.40 -3.45 2.44
C SER A 99 -0.47 -2.17 1.61
N GLY A 100 -1.46 -2.03 0.73
CA GLY A 100 -1.52 -0.97 -0.27
C GLY A 100 -0.45 -1.08 -1.35
N LYS A 101 0.25 -2.22 -1.46
CA LYS A 101 1.23 -2.43 -2.53
C LYS A 101 0.52 -2.66 -3.86
N PRO A 102 0.98 -2.03 -4.96
CA PRO A 102 0.43 -2.33 -6.27
C PRO A 102 0.80 -3.75 -6.68
N LEU A 103 -0.14 -4.37 -7.37
CA LEU A 103 -0.02 -5.68 -7.99
C LEU A 103 -0.55 -5.59 -9.41
N TRP A 104 -0.04 -6.44 -10.30
CA TRP A 104 -0.47 -6.55 -11.68
C TRP A 104 -1.20 -7.87 -11.88
N GLU A 105 -2.43 -7.83 -12.38
CA GLU A 105 -3.22 -9.03 -12.69
C GLU A 105 -2.85 -9.54 -14.09
N VAL A 106 -1.79 -10.35 -14.15
CA VAL A 106 -1.23 -10.87 -15.41
C VAL A 106 -2.09 -11.95 -16.06
N ALA A 107 -2.98 -12.57 -15.28
CA ALA A 107 -4.04 -13.47 -15.74
C ALA A 107 -5.14 -13.48 -14.67
N HIS A 108 -6.31 -14.03 -14.98
CA HIS A 108 -7.44 -14.06 -14.04
C HIS A 108 -7.02 -14.56 -12.65
N ARG A 109 -7.12 -13.69 -11.63
CA ARG A 109 -6.71 -13.95 -10.24
C ARG A 109 -5.24 -14.34 -10.04
N ARG A 110 -4.36 -14.09 -11.02
CA ARG A 110 -2.92 -14.30 -10.92
C ARG A 110 -2.22 -12.96 -10.87
N TYR A 111 -1.56 -12.69 -9.75
CA TYR A 111 -0.98 -11.38 -9.45
C TYR A 111 0.55 -11.43 -9.37
N GLN A 112 1.20 -10.33 -9.74
CA GLN A 112 2.66 -10.13 -9.59
C GLN A 112 2.97 -8.74 -9.03
N TYR A 113 4.06 -8.60 -8.26
CA TYR A 113 4.49 -7.33 -7.69
C TYR A 113 5.18 -6.40 -8.70
N GLY A 114 5.88 -6.98 -9.68
CA GLY A 114 6.48 -6.25 -10.80
C GLY A 114 5.56 -6.28 -12.01
N HIS A 115 5.57 -5.23 -12.82
CA HIS A 115 4.93 -5.28 -14.13
C HIS A 115 5.73 -6.27 -15.01
N PRO A 116 5.08 -7.20 -15.75
CA PRO A 116 5.78 -8.21 -16.53
C PRO A 116 6.69 -7.62 -17.62
N ASN A 117 6.32 -6.47 -18.17
CA ASN A 117 7.11 -5.74 -19.17
C ASN A 117 8.13 -4.74 -18.59
N GLY A 118 8.39 -4.79 -17.28
CA GLY A 118 9.47 -4.01 -16.67
C GLY A 118 9.12 -2.59 -16.24
N TRP A 119 7.86 -2.14 -16.36
CA TRP A 119 7.42 -0.85 -15.82
C TRP A 119 7.58 -0.78 -14.31
N LYS A 120 8.17 0.31 -13.83
CA LYS A 120 8.50 0.57 -12.44
C LYS A 120 7.93 1.91 -12.00
N ARG A 121 7.65 2.02 -10.70
CA ARG A 121 7.21 3.29 -10.12
C ARG A 121 8.39 4.20 -9.86
N GLN A 122 8.28 5.42 -10.32
CA GLN A 122 9.20 6.50 -9.99
C GLN A 122 8.41 7.62 -9.31
N PHE A 123 8.99 8.19 -8.25
CA PHE A 123 8.43 9.39 -7.64
C PHE A 123 8.89 10.60 -8.44
N PHE A 124 7.95 11.30 -9.06
CA PHE A 124 8.20 12.55 -9.75
C PHE A 124 7.97 13.72 -8.79
N ARG A 125 9.01 14.53 -8.56
CA ARG A 125 8.98 15.65 -7.61
C ARG A 125 8.69 16.96 -8.33
N LEU A 126 7.75 17.73 -7.77
CA LEU A 126 7.50 19.13 -8.10
C LEU A 126 8.06 20.03 -6.98
N GLU A 127 8.10 21.34 -7.22
CA GLU A 127 8.59 22.30 -6.22
C GLU A 127 7.82 22.21 -4.89
N THR A 128 6.50 22.07 -4.96
CA THR A 128 5.60 22.05 -3.81
C THR A 128 4.94 20.69 -3.56
N GLY A 129 5.33 19.65 -4.31
CA GLY A 129 4.69 18.35 -4.20
C GLY A 129 5.33 17.24 -5.02
N GLY A 130 4.53 16.26 -5.39
CA GLY A 130 4.98 15.16 -6.23
C GLY A 130 3.92 14.07 -6.37
N TYR A 131 4.14 13.21 -7.35
CA TYR A 131 3.24 12.10 -7.68
C TYR A 131 4.05 10.91 -8.15
N TRP A 132 3.49 9.72 -7.99
CA TRP A 132 4.07 8.51 -8.53
C TRP A 132 3.67 8.34 -9.99
N ILE A 133 4.64 8.02 -10.83
CA ILE A 133 4.47 7.69 -12.25
C ILE A 133 5.02 6.31 -12.55
N TRP A 134 4.61 5.75 -13.68
CA TRP A 134 5.19 4.52 -14.23
C TRP A 134 6.16 4.85 -15.37
N VAL A 135 7.35 4.24 -15.31
CA VAL A 135 8.44 4.40 -16.30
C VAL A 135 9.14 3.07 -16.55
N ASP A 136 9.80 2.93 -17.71
CA ASP A 136 10.73 1.82 -17.96
C ASP A 136 12.12 2.12 -17.38
N ASP A 137 13.08 1.22 -17.60
CA ASP A 137 14.46 1.40 -17.14
C ASP A 137 15.21 2.57 -17.82
N ASN A 138 14.69 3.07 -18.93
CA ASN A 138 15.24 4.22 -19.65
C ASN A 138 14.53 5.53 -19.30
N GLY A 139 13.50 5.49 -18.44
CA GLY A 139 12.68 6.65 -18.09
C GLY A 139 11.60 6.99 -19.13
N ASN A 140 11.33 6.12 -20.09
CA ASN A 140 10.23 6.29 -21.04
C ASN A 140 8.89 6.04 -20.33
N TYR A 141 7.83 6.63 -20.87
CA TYR A 141 6.48 6.43 -20.37
C TYR A 141 5.71 5.35 -21.16
N PRO A 142 4.79 4.62 -20.51
CA PRO A 142 3.87 3.72 -21.20
C PRO A 142 3.09 4.44 -22.30
N ASP A 143 2.94 3.81 -23.46
CA ASP A 143 2.22 4.38 -24.62
C ASP A 143 2.69 5.79 -25.05
N GLY A 144 3.91 6.20 -24.67
CA GLY A 144 4.46 7.53 -24.93
C GLY A 144 3.85 8.66 -24.09
N GLY A 145 2.97 8.36 -23.12
CA GLY A 145 2.27 9.33 -22.30
C GLY A 145 2.46 9.08 -20.80
N LEU A 146 2.48 10.15 -20.00
CA LEU A 146 2.69 10.04 -18.57
C LEU A 146 1.50 9.33 -17.89
N VAL A 147 1.78 8.19 -17.24
CA VAL A 147 0.79 7.40 -16.50
C VAL A 147 0.97 7.60 -15.00
N TYR A 148 0.03 8.31 -14.37
CA TYR A 148 0.01 8.54 -12.93
C TYR A 148 -0.39 7.26 -12.18
N ASP A 149 0.44 6.78 -11.23
CA ASP A 149 0.06 5.69 -10.31
C ASP A 149 -1.00 6.16 -9.30
N THR A 150 -0.84 7.41 -8.83
CA THR A 150 -1.68 8.03 -7.80
C THR A 150 -1.97 9.47 -8.20
N GLY A 151 -3.25 9.85 -8.24
CA GLY A 151 -3.71 11.12 -8.82
C GLY A 151 -3.32 12.40 -8.09
N ASN A 152 -2.86 12.35 -6.84
CA ASN A 152 -2.17 13.42 -6.11
C ASN A 152 -1.78 12.88 -4.73
N CYS A 153 -0.49 12.77 -4.42
CA CYS A 153 -0.07 12.31 -3.08
C CYS A 153 -0.19 13.39 -2.00
N LEU A 154 -0.46 14.66 -2.39
CA LEU A 154 -0.27 15.82 -1.50
C LEU A 154 -1.34 16.93 -1.68
N GLN A 155 -2.53 16.63 -2.21
CA GLN A 155 -3.65 17.58 -2.10
C GLN A 155 -4.22 17.60 -0.68
#